data_AF-A0A9E4KH35-F1
#
_entry.id   AF-A0A9E4KH35-F1
#
_cell.length_a   1.000
_cell.length_b   1.000
_cell.length_c   1.000
_cell.angle_alpha   90.00
_cell.angle_beta   90.00
_cell.angle_gamma   90.00
#
_symmetry.space_group_name_H-M   'P 1'
#
loop_
_entity.id
_entity.type
_entity.pdbx_description
1 polymer ?
#
loop_
_entity_poly.entity_id
_entity_poly.type
_entity_poly.pdbx_seq_one_letter_code
_entity_poly.pdbx_strand_id
1 'polypeptide(L)' 'MREYVPKIGQAYIRVTGERLGKFVEFEFSIDDEDLTVELILPHEAFKIFCDKHQA' A
#
# COMPACT_ATOMS: atom_id res chain seq x y z
N MET A 1 19.82 1.84 -19.95
CA MET A 1 19.44 1.82 -18.53
C MET A 1 18.08 1.12 -18.48
N ARG A 2 18.04 -0.20 -18.23
CA ARG A 2 16.75 -0.90 -18.09
C ARG A 2 16.24 -0.57 -16.69
N GLU A 3 15.03 -0.02 -16.62
CA GLU A 3 14.31 0.11 -15.35
C GLU A 3 14.15 -1.29 -14.76
N TYR A 4 14.79 -1.51 -13.62
CA TYR A 4 14.57 -2.71 -12.83
C TYR A 4 13.17 -2.58 -12.24
N VAL A 5 12.22 -3.32 -12.81
CA VAL A 5 10.90 -3.51 -12.22
C VAL A 5 11.01 -4.77 -11.36
N PRO A 6 11.20 -4.65 -10.02
CA PRO A 6 11.20 -5.81 -9.17
C PRO A 6 9.88 -6.56 -9.38
N LYS A 7 9.96 -7.89 -9.50
CA LYS A 7 8.79 -8.75 -9.31
C LYS A 7 8.50 -8.69 -7.81
N ILE A 8 7.69 -7.71 -7.43
CA ILE A 8 7.17 -7.62 -6.06
C ILE A 8 6.39 -8.91 -5.87
N GLY A 9 6.68 -9.65 -4.80
CA GLY A 9 5.91 -10.85 -4.48
C GLY A 9 4.50 -10.49 -4.03
N GLN A 10 3.83 -11.35 -3.27
CA GLN A 10 2.43 -11.08 -2.93
C GLN A 10 2.34 -9.85 -2.04
N ALA A 11 1.68 -8.80 -2.54
CA ALA A 11 1.41 -7.58 -1.80
C ALA A 11 0.12 -7.73 -1.00
N TYR A 12 0.14 -7.24 0.24
CA TYR A 12 -1.02 -7.19 1.13
C TYR A 12 -1.26 -5.77 1.60
N ILE A 13 -2.53 -5.35 1.57
CA ILE A 13 -2.96 -4.02 1.99
C ILE A 13 -4.08 -4.22 3.01
N ARG A 14 -3.89 -3.69 4.22
CA ARG A 14 -4.87 -3.77 5.31
C ARG A 14 -5.22 -2.37 5.80
N VAL A 15 -6.45 -1.93 5.56
CA VAL A 15 -6.93 -0.64 6.08
C VAL A 15 -7.12 -0.77 7.60
N THR A 16 -6.48 0.12 8.34
CA THR A 16 -6.51 0.16 9.81
C THR A 16 -7.40 1.28 10.33
N GLY A 17 -7.65 2.32 9.54
CA GLY A 17 -8.54 3.41 9.95
C GLY A 17 -8.68 4.55 8.94
N GLU A 18 -9.37 5.59 9.39
CA GLU A 18 -9.52 6.86 8.68
C GLU A 18 -9.22 8.01 9.63
N ARG A 19 -8.44 8.98 9.18
CA ARG A 19 -8.07 10.16 9.95
C ARG A 19 -8.67 11.42 9.34
N LEU A 20 -9.38 12.18 10.20
CA LEU A 20 -10.00 13.46 9.87
C LEU A 20 -10.96 13.44 8.67
N GLY A 21 -11.48 12.27 8.28
CA GLY A 21 -12.38 12.11 7.13
C GLY A 21 -11.72 12.39 5.77
N LYS A 22 -10.39 12.36 5.70
CA LYS A 22 -9.61 12.80 4.53
C LYS A 22 -8.45 11.86 4.20
N PHE A 23 -8.00 11.08 5.16
CA PHE A 23 -6.84 10.23 5.04
C PHE A 23 -7.18 8.80 5.43
N VAL A 24 -6.71 7.83 4.65
CA VAL A 24 -6.78 6.40 4.96
C VAL A 24 -5.49 6.01 5.66
N GLU A 25 -5.62 5.37 6.81
CA GLU A 25 -4.54 4.70 7.53
C GLU A 25 -4.57 3.22 7.15
N PHE A 26 -3.42 2.67 6.75
CA PHE A 26 -3.31 1.29 6.33
C PHE A 26 -1.91 0.75 6.53
N GLU A 27 -1.80 -0.57 6.61
CA GLU A 27 -0.55 -1.30 6.59
C GLU A 27 -0.33 -1.92 5.21
N PHE A 28 0.94 -1.98 4.81
CA PHE A 28 1.37 -2.61 3.58
C PHE A 28 2.53 -3.56 3.85
N SER A 29 2.45 -4.77 3.31
CA SER A 29 3.52 -5.77 3.35
C SER A 29 3.71 -6.44 1.99
N ILE A 30 4.89 -7.00 1.80
CA ILE A 30 5.28 -7.75 0.60
C ILE A 30 5.86 -9.07 1.07
N ASP A 31 5.33 -10.18 0.57
CA ASP A 31 5.72 -11.58 0.83
C ASP A 31 5.57 -12.07 2.29
N ASP A 32 5.82 -11.21 3.27
CA ASP A 32 5.77 -11.51 4.69
C ASP A 32 4.74 -10.59 5.38
N GLU A 33 3.61 -11.15 5.82
CA GLU A 33 2.56 -10.42 6.52
C GLU A 33 3.00 -9.89 7.89
N ASP A 34 4.09 -10.41 8.48
CA ASP A 34 4.62 -9.93 9.76
C ASP A 34 5.55 -8.70 9.59
N LEU A 35 6.03 -8.41 8.36
CA LEU A 35 6.84 -7.23 8.05
C LEU A 35 6.02 -6.18 7.29
N THR A 36 5.31 -5.36 8.06
CA THR A 36 4.45 -4.29 7.53
C THR A 36 5.05 -2.90 7.69
N VAL A 37 4.76 -2.01 6.74
CA VAL A 37 4.91 -0.56 6.91
C VAL A 37 3.54 0.08 7.13
N GLU A 38 3.44 0.94 8.13
CA GLU A 38 2.25 1.77 8.38
C GLU A 38 2.31 3.04 7.52
N LEU A 39 1.22 3.32 6.80
CA LEU A 39 1.10 4.43 5.89
C LEU A 39 -0.21 5.19 6.13
N ILE A 40 -0.17 6.49 5.84
CA ILE A 40 -1.34 7.36 5.85
C ILE A 40 -1.36 8.18 4.56
N LEU A 41 -2.44 8.08 3.78
CA LEU A 41 -2.56 8.75 2.48
C LEU A 41 -3.94 9.40 2.29
N PRO A 42 -4.06 10.51 1.55
CA PRO A 42 -5.35 10.98 1.07
C PRO A 42 -6.06 9.91 0.22
N HIS A 43 -7.39 9.94 0.19
CA HIS A 43 -8.19 8.88 -0.46
C HIS A 43 -7.82 8.64 -1.93
N GLU A 44 -7.59 9.70 -2.70
CA GLU A 44 -7.20 9.60 -4.11
C GLU A 44 -5.83 8.94 -4.27
N ALA A 45 -4.85 9.32 -3.44
CA ALA A 45 -3.51 8.74 -3.46
C ALA A 45 -3.53 7.28 -3.01
N PHE A 46 -4.35 6.93 -2.01
CA PHE A 46 -4.56 5.56 -1.57
C PHE A 46 -5.15 4.69 -2.68
N LYS A 47 -6.16 5.20 -3.41
CA LYS A 47 -6.72 4.48 -4.56
C LYS A 47 -5.66 4.17 -5.62
N ILE A 48 -4.86 5.17 -6.00
CA ILE A 48 -3.77 5.00 -6.97
C ILE A 48 -2.73 4.00 -6.45
N PHE A 49 -2.46 3.99 -5.14
CA PHE A 49 -1.56 3.04 -4.50
C PHE A 49 -2.07 1.60 -4.64
N CYS A 50 -3.35 1.35 -4.34
CA CYS A 50 -3.97 0.02 -4.49
C CYS A 50 -3.93 -0.44 -5.95
N ASP A 51 -4.29 0.43 -6.90
CA ASP A 51 -4.29 0.09 -8.33
C ASP A 51 -2.89 -0.33 -8.85
N LYS A 52 -1.80 0.12 -8.19
CA LYS A 52 -0.42 -0.25 -8.55
C LYS A 52 0.06 -1.57 -7.94
N HIS A 53 -0.48 -1.99 -6.79
CA HIS A 53 0.04 -3.13 -6.02
C HIS A 53 -0.93 -4.31 -5.91
N GLN A 54 -2.17 -4.18 -6.38
CA GLN A 54 -3.15 -5.28 -6.43
C GLN A 54 -3.28 -5.91 -7.84
N ALA A 55 -2.33 -5.67 -8.74
CA ALA A 55 -2.33 -6.18 -10.12
C ALA A 55 -1.62 -7.53 -10.27
#